data_AF-Q9LVV5-F1
#
_entry.id   AF-Q9LVV5-F1
#
_cell.length_a   1.000
_cell.length_b   1.000
_cell.length_c   1.000
_cell.angle_alpha   90.00
_cell.angle_beta   90.00
_cell.angle_gamma   90.00
#
_symmetry.space_group_name_H-M   'P 1'
#
loop_
_entity.id
_entity.type
_entity.pdbx_description
1 polymer ?
#
loop_
_entity_poly.entity_id
_entity_poly.type
_entity_poly.pdbx_seq_one_letter_code
_entity_poly.pdbx_strand_id
1 'polypeptide(L)'
;MAMLFRPPPSQCRSFSPFVFNYSSREVSSSSRLSLKTSGDEENWVSRFRSKSLSLVFSGALALGLSLSGVGFADAKVGVNKPELLPKEFTSVIDVADFLSNGQEKRIAQEIANLEKDTGFKLRVLAQNYPVTPGLAIKDFWQVDDSTIVFVADPTFGNILNFNVGATVDLDIPRSFWSRLAGKYGNMFYWKEKGEDASIEAAVMAISSCLREPVGRNNCAEIQ
;
A
#
# COMPACT_ATOMS: atom_id res chain seq x y z
N MET A 1 -24.76 -50.82 0.85
CA MET A 1 -23.80 -51.28 1.88
C MET A 1 -22.45 -50.63 1.60
N ALA A 2 -22.13 -49.52 2.26
CA ALA A 2 -20.78 -48.96 2.31
C ALA A 2 -20.64 -48.25 3.65
N MET A 3 -19.73 -48.75 4.47
CA MET A 3 -19.56 -48.35 5.87
C MET A 3 -18.94 -46.96 5.96
N LEU A 4 -19.53 -46.11 6.81
CA LEU A 4 -18.98 -44.83 7.22
C LEU A 4 -17.72 -45.07 8.08
N PHE A 5 -16.55 -44.85 7.50
CA PHE A 5 -15.28 -44.84 8.24
C PHE A 5 -15.23 -43.61 9.15
N ARG A 6 -15.34 -43.83 10.46
CA ARG A 6 -15.08 -42.80 11.49
C ARG A 6 -13.56 -42.76 11.77
N PRO A 7 -12.88 -41.62 11.60
CA PRO A 7 -11.48 -41.49 11.98
C PRO A 7 -11.30 -41.53 13.51
N PRO A 8 -10.19 -42.09 14.01
CA PRO A 8 -9.91 -42.18 15.44
C PRO A 8 -9.50 -40.82 16.03
N PRO A 9 -9.75 -40.58 17.34
CA PRO A 9 -9.35 -39.35 18.02
C PRO A 9 -7.83 -39.33 18.27
N SER A 10 -7.13 -38.41 17.61
CA SER A 10 -5.71 -38.15 17.87
C SER A 10 -5.55 -37.34 19.16
N GLN A 11 -4.76 -37.91 20.06
CA GLN A 11 -4.52 -37.45 21.43
C GLN A 11 -3.86 -36.06 21.48
N CYS A 12 -4.46 -35.14 22.23
CA CYS A 12 -3.86 -33.86 22.60
C CYS A 12 -2.61 -34.09 23.46
N ARG A 13 -1.43 -33.84 22.91
CA ARG A 13 -0.19 -33.78 23.70
C ARG A 13 -0.14 -32.45 24.45
N SER A 14 -0.35 -32.54 25.75
CA SER A 14 -0.14 -31.48 26.73
C SER A 14 1.35 -31.09 26.73
N PHE A 15 1.64 -29.85 26.34
CA PHE A 15 2.95 -29.24 26.57
C PHE A 15 2.92 -28.50 27.90
N SER A 16 3.80 -28.91 28.82
CA SER A 16 4.01 -28.25 30.10
C SER A 16 4.56 -26.84 29.92
N PRO A 17 3.98 -25.82 30.58
CA PRO A 17 4.52 -24.46 30.56
C PRO A 17 5.79 -24.39 31.41
N PHE A 18 6.87 -23.84 30.84
CA PHE A 18 8.08 -23.48 31.57
C PHE A 18 7.78 -22.28 32.47
N VAL A 19 7.93 -22.50 33.78
CA VAL A 19 7.81 -21.50 34.84
C VAL A 19 9.03 -20.56 34.74
N PHE A 20 8.84 -19.33 34.25
CA PHE A 20 9.84 -18.29 34.36
C PHE A 20 9.57 -17.44 35.60
N ASN A 21 10.58 -17.36 36.46
CA ASN A 21 10.51 -16.68 37.75
C ASN A 21 10.28 -15.18 37.60
N TYR A 22 9.36 -14.73 38.44
CA TYR A 22 8.95 -13.36 38.67
C TYR A 22 10.08 -12.57 39.35
N SER A 23 10.47 -11.41 38.83
CA SER A 23 11.28 -10.42 39.55
C SER A 23 10.51 -9.11 39.61
N SER A 24 9.73 -8.95 40.68
CA SER A 24 9.03 -7.71 41.02
C SER A 24 10.03 -6.58 41.23
N ARG A 25 9.96 -5.53 40.40
CA ARG A 25 10.48 -4.21 40.77
C ARG A 25 9.31 -3.25 40.87
N GLU A 26 9.05 -2.86 42.11
CA GLU A 26 8.17 -1.78 42.50
C GLU A 26 8.73 -0.46 41.94
N VAL A 27 7.95 0.23 41.12
CA VAL A 27 8.10 1.68 40.97
C VAL A 27 6.75 2.31 41.25
N SER A 28 6.77 3.04 42.35
CA SER A 28 5.71 3.81 42.95
C SER A 28 5.38 5.08 42.14
N SER A 29 4.14 5.52 42.32
CA SER A 29 3.69 6.92 42.40
C SER A 29 2.90 7.48 41.22
N SER A 30 1.58 7.33 41.38
CA SER A 30 0.53 8.35 41.26
C SER A 30 0.87 9.68 40.57
N SER A 31 0.11 9.98 39.51
CA SER A 31 -0.58 11.27 39.41
C SER A 31 -1.84 11.12 38.55
N ARG A 32 -3.00 11.20 39.23
CA ARG A 32 -4.31 11.41 38.61
C ARG A 32 -4.35 12.86 38.13
N LEU A 33 -4.65 13.09 36.86
CA LEU A 33 -5.09 14.41 36.41
C LEU A 33 -6.42 14.28 35.66
N SER A 34 -7.32 15.17 36.06
CA SER A 34 -8.76 15.10 35.93
C SER A 34 -9.26 15.08 34.50
N LEU A 35 -10.20 14.16 34.29
CA LEU A 35 -11.26 14.21 33.30
C LEU A 35 -12.08 15.50 33.48
N LYS A 36 -12.05 16.41 32.49
CA LYS A 36 -13.04 17.48 32.34
C LYS A 36 -13.91 17.12 31.13
N THR A 37 -15.07 16.55 31.42
CA THR A 37 -16.22 16.50 30.52
C THR A 37 -17.01 17.80 30.67
N SER A 38 -17.05 18.59 29.62
CA SER A 38 -18.03 19.67 29.44
C SER A 38 -18.60 19.48 28.05
N GLY A 39 -19.81 18.92 27.99
CA GLY A 39 -20.63 18.95 26.81
C GLY A 39 -21.27 20.32 26.68
N ASP A 40 -21.32 20.84 25.45
CA ASP A 40 -22.24 21.87 25.01
C ASP A 40 -22.53 21.56 23.54
N GLU A 41 -23.61 20.81 23.31
CA GLU A 41 -24.26 20.65 22.01
C GLU A 41 -25.17 21.87 21.78
N GLU A 42 -24.75 22.82 20.95
CA GLU A 42 -25.67 23.81 20.37
C GLU A 42 -25.44 23.95 18.85
N ASN A 43 -26.08 23.06 18.10
CA ASN A 43 -27.05 23.38 17.05
C ASN A 43 -26.80 24.65 16.18
N TRP A 44 -25.67 24.71 15.48
CA TRP A 44 -25.36 25.78 14.53
C TRP A 44 -25.75 25.42 13.08
N VAL A 45 -27.03 25.12 12.83
CA VAL A 45 -27.50 24.77 11.47
C VAL A 45 -28.86 25.40 11.16
N SER A 46 -28.96 26.73 11.09
CA SER A 46 -30.16 27.36 10.47
C SER A 46 -30.05 28.86 10.13
N ARG A 47 -28.94 29.37 9.60
CA ARG A 47 -28.94 30.78 9.11
C ARG A 47 -28.00 31.05 7.93
N PHE A 48 -28.28 30.49 6.76
CA PHE A 48 -27.96 31.20 5.51
C PHE A 48 -29.10 31.01 4.51
N ARG A 49 -30.16 31.79 4.72
CA ARG A 49 -31.34 31.89 3.86
C ARG A 49 -31.01 32.75 2.64
N SER A 50 -31.29 32.17 1.48
CA SER A 50 -31.11 32.66 0.12
C SER A 50 -31.48 34.14 -0.09
N LYS A 51 -30.57 34.89 -0.71
CA LYS A 51 -30.90 36.09 -1.49
C LYS A 51 -30.29 35.94 -2.88
N SER A 52 -31.09 35.45 -3.79
CA SER A 52 -30.87 35.53 -5.23
C SER A 52 -30.95 37.00 -5.65
N LEU A 53 -29.82 37.61 -6.01
CA LEU A 53 -29.82 38.88 -6.73
C LEU A 53 -29.23 38.63 -8.11
N SER A 54 -30.12 38.53 -9.09
CA SER A 54 -29.80 38.52 -10.51
C SER A 54 -29.05 39.80 -10.87
N LEU A 55 -27.78 39.71 -11.23
CA LEU A 55 -26.99 40.84 -11.71
C LEU A 55 -26.59 40.56 -13.16
N VAL A 56 -27.42 41.08 -14.06
CA VAL A 56 -27.22 41.12 -15.52
C VAL A 56 -26.39 42.36 -15.82
N PHE A 57 -25.09 42.21 -16.10
CA PHE A 57 -24.32 43.24 -16.79
C PHE A 57 -23.56 42.64 -17.97
N SER A 58 -24.05 43.08 -19.13
CA SER A 58 -23.51 42.96 -20.47
C SER A 58 -22.12 43.62 -20.58
N GLY A 59 -21.30 43.17 -21.53
CA GLY A 59 -20.19 43.98 -22.03
C GLY A 59 -18.94 43.19 -22.37
N ALA A 60 -18.83 42.83 -23.65
CA ALA A 60 -17.67 42.25 -24.30
C ALA A 60 -16.32 42.84 -23.86
N LEU A 61 -15.44 42.00 -23.30
CA LEU A 61 -14.00 42.30 -23.25
C LEU A 61 -13.27 41.44 -24.29
N ALA A 62 -12.89 42.12 -25.36
CA ALA A 62 -12.06 41.61 -26.44
C ALA A 62 -10.60 41.46 -25.97
N LEU A 63 -10.08 40.23 -25.87
CA LEU A 63 -8.65 39.96 -25.73
C LEU A 63 -8.31 38.61 -26.36
N GLY A 64 -8.43 38.51 -27.69
CA GLY A 64 -7.93 37.36 -28.45
C GLY A 64 -6.43 37.47 -28.63
N LEU A 65 -5.67 37.11 -27.60
CA LEU A 65 -4.20 37.13 -27.55
C LEU A 65 -3.59 36.26 -28.67
N SER A 66 -3.05 36.91 -29.70
CA SER A 66 -2.15 36.31 -30.67
C SER A 66 -0.79 36.07 -30.03
N LEU A 67 -0.51 34.84 -29.59
CA LEU A 67 0.85 34.42 -29.22
C LEU A 67 1.10 32.99 -29.71
N SER A 68 1.34 32.88 -31.02
CA SER A 68 1.95 31.71 -31.65
C SER A 68 3.46 31.67 -31.31
N GLY A 69 3.78 31.58 -30.03
CA GLY A 69 5.10 31.24 -29.54
C GLY A 69 5.07 29.78 -29.16
N VAL A 70 5.67 28.93 -29.99
CA VAL A 70 5.91 27.50 -29.74
C VAL A 70 6.92 27.33 -28.60
N GLY A 71 6.53 27.75 -27.40
CA GLY A 71 7.25 27.43 -26.19
C GLY A 71 6.99 25.96 -25.89
N PHE A 72 8.00 25.11 -26.11
CA PHE A 72 8.07 23.80 -25.50
C PHE A 72 7.93 24.02 -24.00
N ALA A 73 6.71 23.83 -23.49
CA ALA A 73 6.45 23.85 -22.06
C ALA A 73 7.17 22.62 -21.50
N ASP A 74 8.39 22.85 -21.03
CA ASP A 74 9.12 21.92 -20.16
C ASP A 74 8.22 21.72 -18.94
N ALA A 75 7.40 20.69 -19.02
CA ALA A 75 6.33 20.43 -18.07
C ALA A 75 6.98 20.14 -16.73
N LYS A 76 7.03 21.16 -15.87
CA LYS A 76 7.33 21.14 -14.45
C LYS A 76 8.22 19.97 -14.06
N VAL A 77 9.53 20.21 -14.06
CA VAL A 77 10.59 19.31 -13.58
C VAL A 77 10.36 18.95 -12.11
N GLY A 78 9.34 18.14 -11.84
CA GLY A 78 9.28 17.27 -10.69
C GLY A 78 10.34 16.18 -10.88
N VAL A 79 10.67 15.47 -9.80
CA VAL A 79 11.57 14.32 -9.85
C VAL A 79 10.96 13.21 -10.73
N ASN A 80 11.21 13.27 -12.04
CA ASN A 80 10.71 12.32 -13.02
C ASN A 80 11.85 12.00 -13.99
N LYS A 81 12.52 10.88 -13.73
CA LYS A 81 13.71 10.44 -14.46
C LYS A 81 13.40 9.16 -15.26
N PRO A 82 12.75 9.26 -16.43
CA PRO A 82 12.38 8.10 -17.23
C PRO A 82 13.60 7.28 -17.71
N GLU A 83 14.79 7.88 -17.75
CA GLU A 83 16.05 7.21 -18.08
C GLU A 83 16.47 6.13 -17.07
N LEU A 84 15.87 6.11 -15.88
CA LEU A 84 16.07 5.05 -14.88
C LEU A 84 15.29 3.77 -15.22
N LEU A 85 14.37 3.83 -16.18
CA LEU A 85 13.57 2.67 -16.57
C LEU A 85 14.36 1.73 -17.49
N PRO A 86 14.17 0.42 -17.34
CA PRO A 86 14.74 -0.55 -18.26
C PRO A 86 14.11 -0.41 -19.66
N LYS A 87 14.85 -0.84 -20.68
CA LYS A 87 14.39 -0.78 -22.08
C LYS A 87 13.32 -1.84 -22.39
N GLU A 88 13.46 -2.99 -21.75
CA GLU A 88 12.55 -4.11 -21.89
C GLU A 88 11.59 -4.15 -20.70
N PHE A 89 10.36 -4.57 -20.95
CA PHE A 89 9.35 -4.70 -19.91
C PHE A 89 9.79 -5.72 -18.86
N THR A 90 9.73 -5.31 -17.59
CA THR A 90 9.91 -6.17 -16.42
C THR A 90 8.87 -5.81 -15.37
N SER A 91 8.39 -6.80 -14.60
CA SER A 91 7.44 -6.56 -13.51
C SER A 91 8.09 -6.00 -12.24
N VAL A 92 9.41 -6.12 -12.12
CA VAL A 92 10.20 -5.65 -10.98
C VAL A 92 11.27 -4.70 -11.51
N ILE A 93 11.33 -3.50 -10.92
CA ILE A 93 12.37 -2.52 -11.20
C ILE A 93 13.00 -2.15 -9.87
N ASP A 94 14.30 -2.42 -9.72
CA ASP A 94 15.06 -2.02 -8.56
C ASP A 94 16.11 -0.98 -8.93
N VAL A 95 15.78 0.29 -8.66
CA VAL A 95 16.66 1.44 -8.87
C VAL A 95 17.61 1.63 -7.69
N ALA A 96 17.22 1.14 -6.50
CA ALA A 96 17.95 1.35 -5.26
C ALA A 96 18.95 0.23 -4.92
N ASP A 97 18.95 -0.85 -5.71
CA ASP A 97 19.81 -2.02 -5.51
C ASP A 97 19.60 -2.68 -4.14
N PHE A 98 18.33 -2.83 -3.74
CA PHE A 98 17.94 -3.56 -2.53
C PHE A 98 17.97 -5.07 -2.75
N LEU A 99 17.58 -5.53 -3.94
CA LEU A 99 17.35 -6.93 -4.27
C LEU A 99 18.57 -7.53 -4.98
N SER A 100 19.01 -8.69 -4.53
CA SER A 100 19.94 -9.49 -5.32
C SER A 100 19.27 -9.98 -6.62
N ASN A 101 20.09 -10.23 -7.65
CA ASN A 101 19.63 -10.84 -8.91
C ASN A 101 18.80 -12.13 -8.72
N GLY A 102 19.09 -12.91 -7.68
CA GLY A 102 18.33 -14.12 -7.35
C GLY A 102 16.94 -13.79 -6.81
N GLN A 103 16.85 -12.80 -5.92
CA GLN A 103 15.59 -12.32 -5.35
C GLN A 103 14.73 -11.66 -6.43
N GLU A 104 15.28 -10.78 -7.26
CA GLU A 104 14.54 -10.12 -8.34
C GLU A 104 13.90 -11.17 -9.27
N LYS A 105 14.65 -12.18 -9.68
CA LYS A 105 14.13 -13.28 -10.50
C LYS A 105 13.05 -14.09 -9.79
N ARG A 106 13.24 -14.41 -8.51
CA ARG A 106 12.25 -15.16 -7.72
C ARG A 106 10.95 -14.37 -7.56
N ILE A 107 11.05 -13.08 -7.27
CA ILE A 107 9.91 -12.16 -7.15
C ILE A 107 9.21 -12.02 -8.49
N ALA A 108 9.94 -11.79 -9.58
CA ALA A 108 9.38 -11.68 -10.93
C ALA A 108 8.66 -12.97 -11.36
N GLN A 109 9.22 -14.13 -11.02
CA GLN A 109 8.57 -15.42 -11.28
C GLN A 109 7.29 -15.59 -10.45
N GLU A 110 7.29 -15.20 -9.18
CA GLU A 110 6.11 -15.27 -8.33
C GLU A 110 4.99 -14.34 -8.86
N ILE A 111 5.35 -13.14 -9.29
CA ILE A 111 4.42 -12.20 -9.94
C ILE A 111 3.85 -12.78 -11.23
N ALA A 112 4.69 -13.40 -12.07
CA ALA A 112 4.22 -14.01 -13.31
C ALA A 112 3.24 -15.17 -13.05
N ASN A 113 3.50 -15.97 -12.00
CA ASN A 113 2.58 -17.02 -11.57
C ASN A 113 1.27 -16.44 -11.06
N LEU A 114 1.33 -15.40 -10.21
CA LEU A 114 0.16 -14.70 -9.69
C LEU A 114 -0.72 -14.15 -10.82
N GLU A 115 -0.12 -13.48 -11.81
CA GLU A 115 -0.80 -12.95 -12.99
C GLU A 115 -1.49 -14.05 -13.78
N LYS A 116 -0.82 -15.19 -13.97
CA LYS A 116 -1.38 -16.34 -14.66
C LYS A 116 -2.55 -16.97 -13.90
N ASP A 117 -2.44 -17.06 -12.57
CA ASP A 117 -3.40 -17.74 -11.72
C ASP A 117 -4.67 -16.91 -11.48
N THR A 118 -4.53 -15.59 -11.37
CA THR A 118 -5.60 -14.69 -10.91
C THR A 118 -6.02 -13.63 -11.93
N GLY A 119 -5.14 -13.30 -12.88
CA GLY A 119 -5.32 -12.18 -13.80
C GLY A 119 -4.95 -10.80 -13.24
N PHE A 120 -4.64 -10.69 -11.93
CA PHE A 120 -4.19 -9.43 -11.33
C PHE A 120 -2.71 -9.17 -11.62
N LYS A 121 -2.38 -7.91 -11.94
CA LYS A 121 -1.01 -7.50 -12.26
C LYS A 121 -0.34 -6.89 -11.05
N LEU A 122 0.80 -7.44 -10.62
CA LEU A 122 1.62 -6.84 -9.57
C LEU A 122 2.88 -6.24 -10.20
N ARG A 123 3.20 -5.00 -9.83
CA ARG A 123 4.38 -4.27 -10.30
C ARG A 123 5.14 -3.74 -9.11
N VAL A 124 6.44 -4.04 -9.04
CA VAL A 124 7.29 -3.71 -7.89
C VAL A 124 8.34 -2.70 -8.30
N LEU A 125 8.37 -1.56 -7.62
CA LEU A 125 9.38 -0.51 -7.78
C LEU A 125 10.15 -0.37 -6.48
N ALA A 126 11.40 -0.81 -6.43
CA ALA A 126 12.32 -0.49 -5.35
C ALA A 126 13.12 0.76 -5.71
N GLN A 127 13.04 1.79 -4.87
CA GLN A 127 13.62 3.10 -5.15
C GLN A 127 14.05 3.82 -3.87
N ASN A 128 14.78 4.92 -4.04
CA ASN A 128 15.17 5.80 -2.95
C ASN A 128 15.09 7.26 -3.41
N TYR A 129 14.09 8.00 -2.93
CA TYR A 129 13.91 9.41 -3.23
C TYR A 129 15.18 10.22 -2.87
N PRO A 130 15.64 11.17 -3.72
CA PRO A 130 14.96 11.76 -4.88
C PRO A 130 15.22 11.05 -6.22
N VAL A 131 15.92 9.91 -6.24
CA VAL A 131 16.22 9.18 -7.47
C VAL A 131 15.05 8.25 -7.78
N THR A 132 14.09 8.75 -8.57
CA THR A 132 12.87 8.02 -8.91
C THR A 132 12.49 8.22 -10.38
N PRO A 133 11.99 7.16 -11.05
CA PRO A 133 11.35 7.28 -12.36
C PRO A 133 10.01 8.03 -12.29
N GLY A 134 9.46 8.26 -11.09
CA GLY A 134 8.28 9.10 -10.89
C GLY A 134 7.06 8.61 -11.68
N LEU A 135 6.42 9.53 -12.40
CA LEU A 135 5.19 9.24 -13.15
C LEU A 135 5.43 8.33 -14.37
N ALA A 136 6.67 8.23 -14.86
CA ALA A 136 6.99 7.43 -16.05
C ALA A 136 6.69 5.93 -15.88
N ILE A 137 6.66 5.42 -14.63
CA ILE A 137 6.32 4.02 -14.34
C ILE A 137 4.90 3.66 -14.79
N LYS A 138 3.98 4.63 -14.78
CA LYS A 138 2.57 4.40 -15.14
C LYS A 138 2.45 4.02 -16.61
N ASP A 139 3.14 4.76 -17.47
CA ASP A 139 3.12 4.55 -18.92
C ASP A 139 3.96 3.32 -19.29
N PHE A 140 5.11 3.13 -18.65
CA PHE A 140 5.98 1.97 -18.87
C PHE A 140 5.26 0.64 -18.59
N TRP A 141 4.58 0.55 -17.45
CA TRP A 141 3.84 -0.67 -17.07
C TRP A 141 2.42 -0.75 -17.61
N GLN A 142 1.93 0.30 -18.27
CA GLN A 142 0.55 0.39 -18.75
C GLN A 142 -0.45 0.08 -17.62
N VAL A 143 -0.27 0.78 -16.48
CA VAL A 143 -1.04 0.53 -15.26
C VAL A 143 -2.53 0.75 -15.51
N ASP A 144 -3.32 -0.27 -15.22
CA ASP A 144 -4.79 -0.31 -15.39
C ASP A 144 -5.51 -0.60 -14.06
N ASP A 145 -6.83 -0.76 -14.11
CA ASP A 145 -7.67 -1.00 -12.93
C ASP A 145 -7.44 -2.37 -12.26
N SER A 146 -6.76 -3.29 -12.94
CA SER A 146 -6.38 -4.62 -12.42
C SER A 146 -4.94 -4.67 -11.90
N THR A 147 -4.26 -3.53 -11.88
CA THR A 147 -2.85 -3.42 -11.53
C THR A 147 -2.64 -2.89 -10.12
N ILE A 148 -1.73 -3.53 -9.38
CA ILE A 148 -1.20 -3.05 -8.11
C ILE A 148 0.23 -2.59 -8.35
N VAL A 149 0.50 -1.31 -8.08
CA VAL A 149 1.86 -0.77 -8.07
C VAL A 149 2.33 -0.70 -6.62
N PHE A 150 3.24 -1.58 -6.29
CA PHE A 150 3.93 -1.63 -5.00
C PHE A 150 5.26 -0.87 -5.13
N VAL A 151 5.37 0.25 -4.42
CA VAL A 151 6.58 1.06 -4.32
C VAL A 151 7.25 0.81 -2.97
N ALA A 152 8.47 0.30 -3.00
CA ALA A 152 9.35 0.14 -1.87
C ALA A 152 10.31 1.35 -1.78
N ASP A 153 10.07 2.24 -0.81
CA ASP A 153 10.86 3.46 -0.61
C ASP A 153 11.02 3.78 0.89
N PRO A 154 12.22 3.61 1.48
CA PRO A 154 12.41 3.76 2.92
C PRO A 154 12.36 5.22 3.40
N THR A 155 12.31 6.20 2.49
CA THR A 155 12.46 7.63 2.78
C THR A 155 11.49 8.14 3.83
N PHE A 156 10.23 7.68 3.79
CA PHE A 156 9.16 8.18 4.68
C PHE A 156 8.91 7.28 5.90
N GLY A 157 9.90 6.45 6.26
CA GLY A 157 9.86 5.57 7.42
C GLY A 157 9.09 4.28 7.18
N ASN A 158 7.92 4.33 6.53
CA ASN A 158 7.29 3.12 6.00
C ASN A 158 7.78 2.84 4.58
N ILE A 159 8.47 1.70 4.39
CA ILE A 159 9.01 1.34 3.09
C ILE A 159 7.92 0.91 2.10
N LEU A 160 6.79 0.37 2.56
CA LEU A 160 5.77 -0.22 1.70
C LEU A 160 4.66 0.78 1.36
N ASN A 161 4.56 1.15 0.08
CA ASN A 161 3.52 2.04 -0.44
C ASN A 161 2.79 1.36 -1.61
N PHE A 162 1.46 1.43 -1.63
CA PHE A 162 0.63 0.72 -2.61
C PHE A 162 -0.30 1.68 -3.35
N ASN A 163 -0.29 1.61 -4.68
CA ASN A 163 -1.35 2.16 -5.53
C ASN A 163 -2.13 0.98 -6.11
N VAL A 164 -3.40 0.90 -5.74
CA VAL A 164 -4.26 -0.26 -6.04
C VAL A 164 -5.29 0.14 -7.08
N GLY A 165 -5.36 -0.61 -8.18
CA GLY A 165 -6.35 -0.40 -9.23
C GLY A 165 -7.78 -0.64 -8.76
N ALA A 166 -8.75 -0.01 -9.44
CA ALA A 166 -10.14 0.00 -9.01
C ALA A 166 -10.79 -1.39 -8.95
N THR A 167 -10.45 -2.30 -9.86
CA THR A 167 -10.97 -3.67 -9.87
C THR A 167 -10.46 -4.46 -8.66
N VAL A 168 -9.18 -4.32 -8.33
CA VAL A 168 -8.56 -4.99 -7.17
C VAL A 168 -9.21 -4.52 -5.87
N ASP A 169 -9.55 -3.23 -5.79
CA ASP A 169 -10.16 -2.63 -4.59
C ASP A 169 -11.55 -3.18 -4.25
N LEU A 170 -12.23 -3.79 -5.22
CA LEU A 170 -13.53 -4.43 -5.02
C LEU A 170 -13.40 -5.79 -4.34
N ASP A 171 -12.31 -6.51 -4.62
CA ASP A 171 -12.10 -7.88 -4.19
C ASP A 171 -11.25 -7.97 -2.91
N ILE A 172 -10.37 -6.98 -2.68
CA ILE A 172 -9.40 -6.98 -1.59
C ILE A 172 -9.72 -5.89 -0.56
N PRO A 173 -9.91 -6.24 0.73
CA PRO A 173 -10.21 -5.26 1.78
C PRO A 173 -9.11 -4.20 1.93
N ARG A 174 -9.47 -2.91 1.99
CA ARG A 174 -8.51 -1.80 2.21
C ARG A 174 -7.61 -2.00 3.43
N SER A 175 -8.13 -2.67 4.46
CA SER A 175 -7.41 -2.97 5.70
C SER A 175 -6.26 -3.96 5.51
N PHE A 176 -6.26 -4.77 4.44
CA PHE A 176 -5.15 -5.66 4.12
C PHE A 176 -3.88 -4.84 3.84
N TRP A 177 -3.95 -3.86 2.95
CA TRP A 177 -2.81 -3.03 2.56
C TRP A 177 -2.20 -2.27 3.75
N SER A 178 -3.03 -1.70 4.61
CA SER A 178 -2.55 -0.98 5.81
C SER A 178 -1.95 -1.92 6.85
N ARG A 179 -2.51 -3.13 7.04
CA ARG A 179 -1.92 -4.15 7.93
C ARG A 179 -0.60 -4.69 7.38
N LEU A 180 -0.50 -4.86 6.06
CA LEU A 180 0.71 -5.32 5.39
C LEU A 180 1.84 -4.29 5.55
N ALA A 181 1.55 -3.02 5.24
CA ALA A 181 2.47 -1.91 5.48
C ALA A 181 2.85 -1.80 6.98
N GLY A 182 1.90 -2.04 7.88
CA GLY A 182 2.15 -2.06 9.32
C GLY A 182 3.09 -3.18 9.77
N LYS A 183 2.92 -4.40 9.23
CA LYS A 183 3.71 -5.59 9.62
C LYS A 183 5.11 -5.57 9.03
N TYR A 184 5.23 -5.37 7.72
CA TYR A 184 6.50 -5.52 6.98
C TYR A 184 7.12 -4.21 6.53
N GLY A 185 6.37 -3.10 6.59
CA GLY A 185 6.82 -1.81 6.09
C GLY A 185 7.36 -0.86 7.14
N ASN A 186 7.08 -1.08 8.42
CA ASN A 186 7.56 -0.20 9.49
C ASN A 186 9.10 -0.21 9.60
N MET A 187 9.67 0.89 10.10
CA MET A 187 11.13 1.04 10.19
C MET A 187 11.84 0.08 11.12
N PHE A 188 11.16 -0.48 12.11
CA PHE A 188 11.80 -1.47 12.98
C PHE A 188 12.02 -2.76 12.20
N TYR A 189 11.05 -3.17 11.38
CA TYR A 189 11.14 -4.39 10.60
C TYR A 189 12.23 -4.29 9.52
N TRP A 190 12.17 -3.30 8.62
CA TRP A 190 13.12 -3.26 7.49
C TRP A 190 14.56 -2.93 7.94
N LYS A 191 14.75 -2.15 9.01
CA LYS A 191 16.10 -1.93 9.57
C LYS A 191 16.70 -3.17 10.23
N GLU A 192 15.87 -4.05 10.78
CA GLU A 192 16.33 -5.28 11.44
C GLU A 192 16.50 -6.44 10.44
N LYS A 193 15.54 -6.59 9.51
CA LYS A 193 15.48 -7.73 8.59
C LYS A 193 16.10 -7.46 7.23
N GLY A 194 16.25 -6.20 6.84
CA GLY A 194 16.63 -5.77 5.49
C GLY A 194 15.43 -5.30 4.68
N GLU A 195 15.68 -4.30 3.83
CA GLU A 195 14.72 -3.76 2.87
C GLU A 195 14.25 -4.84 1.87
N ASP A 196 15.17 -5.69 1.44
CA ASP A 196 14.92 -6.83 0.56
C ASP A 196 13.95 -7.84 1.18
N ALA A 197 14.15 -8.19 2.45
CA ALA A 197 13.29 -9.09 3.20
C ALA A 197 11.88 -8.49 3.40
N SER A 198 11.78 -7.17 3.59
CA SER A 198 10.50 -6.46 3.62
C SER A 198 9.76 -6.55 2.29
N ILE A 199 10.45 -6.33 1.18
CA ILE A 199 9.87 -6.41 -0.16
C ILE A 199 9.39 -7.84 -0.45
N GLU A 200 10.26 -8.83 -0.21
CA GLU A 200 9.94 -10.23 -0.48
C GLU A 200 8.76 -10.71 0.38
N ALA A 201 8.76 -10.42 1.68
CA ALA A 201 7.64 -10.78 2.57
C ALA A 201 6.32 -10.12 2.12
N ALA A 202 6.38 -8.85 1.70
CA ALA A 202 5.20 -8.15 1.20
C ALA A 202 4.66 -8.79 -0.09
N VAL A 203 5.53 -9.10 -1.07
CA VAL A 203 5.13 -9.77 -2.32
C VAL A 203 4.48 -11.12 -2.03
N MET A 204 5.09 -11.95 -1.18
CA MET A 204 4.54 -13.26 -0.86
C MET A 204 3.17 -13.16 -0.18
N ALA A 205 2.99 -12.21 0.74
CA ALA A 205 1.71 -11.98 1.42
C ALA A 205 0.62 -11.49 0.45
N ILE A 206 0.95 -10.56 -0.46
CA ILE A 206 0.04 -10.10 -1.53
C ILE A 206 -0.36 -11.28 -2.41
N SER A 207 0.62 -12.07 -2.82
CA SER A 207 0.41 -13.20 -3.71
C SER A 207 -0.44 -14.31 -3.07
N SER A 208 -0.31 -14.53 -1.75
CA SER A 208 -1.18 -15.43 -1.01
C SER A 208 -2.61 -14.89 -0.94
N CYS A 209 -2.77 -13.62 -0.55
CA CYS A 209 -4.07 -12.97 -0.42
C CYS A 209 -4.86 -12.96 -1.74
N LEU A 210 -4.21 -12.61 -2.86
CA LEU A 210 -4.87 -12.52 -4.16
C LEU A 210 -5.31 -13.88 -4.72
N ARG A 211 -4.73 -14.99 -4.24
CA ARG A 211 -5.18 -16.34 -4.59
C ARG A 211 -6.32 -16.85 -3.71
N GLU A 212 -6.65 -16.16 -2.63
CA GLU A 212 -7.80 -16.52 -1.80
C GLU A 212 -9.11 -16.20 -2.52
N PRO A 213 -10.13 -17.07 -2.43
CA PRO A 213 -11.43 -16.76 -2.97
C PRO A 213 -12.05 -15.56 -2.24
N VAL A 214 -12.67 -14.66 -3.01
CA VAL A 214 -13.35 -13.48 -2.45
C VAL A 214 -14.45 -13.92 -1.48
N GLY A 215 -14.42 -13.40 -0.26
CA GLY A 215 -15.31 -13.82 0.82
C GLY A 215 -15.24 -12.88 2.01
N ARG A 216 -15.99 -13.17 3.08
CA ARG A 216 -16.04 -12.25 4.25
C ARG A 216 -14.70 -12.10 4.98
N ASN A 217 -13.83 -13.12 4.88
CA ASN A 217 -12.59 -13.22 5.63
C ASN A 217 -11.37 -13.41 4.72
N ASN A 218 -11.47 -13.08 3.42
CA ASN A 218 -10.30 -13.16 2.55
C ASN A 218 -9.24 -12.14 2.99
N CYS A 219 -7.96 -12.52 2.85
CA CYS A 219 -6.82 -11.71 3.23
C CYS A 219 -6.82 -11.29 4.71
N ALA A 220 -7.51 -12.03 5.58
CA ALA A 220 -7.61 -11.72 7.00
C ALA A 220 -6.29 -12.00 7.74
N GLU A 221 -5.58 -13.05 7.36
CA GLU A 221 -4.28 -13.40 7.93
C GLU A 221 -3.15 -12.95 7.01
N ILE A 222 -2.15 -12.27 7.57
CA ILE A 222 -0.91 -11.95 6.86
C ILE A 222 0.12 -12.95 7.37
N GLN A 223 0.49 -13.91 6.53
CA GLN A 223 1.57 -14.86 6.80
C GLN A 223 2.87 -14.11 7.00
#